data_AF-A0AA95GV56-F1
#
_entry.id   AF-A0AA95GV56-F1
#
_cell.length_a   1.000
_cell.length_b   1.000
_cell.length_c   1.000
_cell.angle_alpha   90.00
_cell.angle_beta   90.00
_cell.angle_gamma   90.00
#
_symmetry.space_group_name_H-M   'P 1'
#
loop_
_entity.id
_entity.type
_entity.pdbx_description
1 polymer ?
#
loop_
_entity_poly.entity_id
_entity_poly.type
_entity_poly.pdbx_seq_one_letter_code
_entity_poly.pdbx_strand_id
1 'polypeptide(L)'
;MSLSIQGHTLFSFNRTLSHEDLNRAIDSSSKEEATQIGIWDKIKDWFCGTNTSEALEKIYELTHSNDEPDTESILKKVTAFYQLKEMAYPVYQDRFQASITPNEDGTYIFSFSIKDVMDKRILIYGFTEKDINSLKEKELTNISEYLDKNTVAQEGLDVTLNKVKYDHKQNKLEGITSANQGRINLHLLDEETKQEMAINQHLAQKWISLQMKCFDYYTEQCSSLESINGLDITSVIGTENEWIYHFSQSINKIRINTQENLAKEFNNEIKEFSDLNIYANPYELNNEPIYSELYNQSPEPIYEDIQFNSSETSSNKYYKGPINGDIYAKVDKKNIDKSELLKEIDNFILENSESYPLAYQHVRKYG
;
A
#
# COMPACT_ATOMS: atom_id res chain seq x y z
N MET A 1 15.24 -31.83 -63.90
CA MET A 1 14.23 -32.49 -63.06
C MET A 1 14.25 -31.78 -61.72
N SER A 2 13.24 -30.94 -61.47
CA SER A 2 13.11 -30.11 -60.27
C SER A 2 11.81 -30.49 -59.59
N LEU A 3 11.93 -31.07 -58.39
CA LEU A 3 10.82 -31.36 -57.50
C LEU A 3 10.28 -30.03 -56.94
N SER A 4 9.01 -29.76 -57.24
CA SER A 4 8.20 -28.74 -56.59
C SER A 4 7.63 -29.32 -55.31
N ILE A 5 7.94 -28.71 -54.17
CA ILE A 5 7.23 -28.93 -52.91
C ILE A 5 6.35 -27.69 -52.70
N GLN A 6 5.05 -27.86 -52.88
CA GLN A 6 4.02 -26.92 -52.48
C GLN A 6 3.96 -26.89 -50.94
N GLY A 7 4.62 -25.89 -50.35
CA GLY A 7 4.39 -25.53 -48.95
C GLY A 7 3.18 -24.61 -48.87
N HIS A 8 2.06 -25.11 -48.36
CA HIS A 8 0.91 -24.29 -48.00
C HIS A 8 1.33 -23.29 -46.90
N THR A 9 1.39 -22.00 -47.27
CA THR A 9 1.45 -20.88 -46.33
C THR A 9 0.16 -20.81 -45.53
N LEU A 10 0.18 -21.36 -44.31
CA LEU A 10 -0.85 -21.17 -43.29
C LEU A 10 -0.24 -20.45 -42.09
N PHE A 11 0.12 -19.19 -42.26
CA PHE A 11 0.26 -18.24 -41.15
C PHE A 11 -0.23 -16.86 -41.61
N SER A 12 -1.55 -16.75 -41.72
CA SER A 12 -2.24 -15.48 -41.74
C SER A 12 -2.60 -15.13 -40.30
N PHE A 13 -1.71 -14.47 -39.58
CA PHE A 13 -2.05 -13.74 -38.36
C PHE A 13 -1.58 -12.30 -38.49
N ASN A 14 -2.21 -11.57 -39.41
CA ASN A 14 -2.43 -10.13 -39.22
C ASN A 14 -3.46 -10.00 -38.10
N ARG A 15 -3.03 -9.80 -36.86
CA ARG A 15 -3.84 -9.03 -35.90
C ARG A 15 -3.44 -7.58 -36.04
N THR A 16 -4.06 -6.94 -37.03
CA THR A 16 -4.24 -5.50 -37.05
C THR A 16 -4.85 -5.09 -35.70
N LEU A 17 -4.29 -4.07 -35.04
CA LEU A 17 -4.92 -3.39 -33.90
C LEU A 17 -6.42 -3.23 -34.20
N SER A 18 -7.29 -3.64 -33.28
CA SER A 18 -8.73 -3.56 -33.51
C SER A 18 -9.12 -2.10 -33.71
N HIS A 19 -10.11 -1.85 -34.57
CA HIS A 19 -10.64 -0.50 -34.78
C HIS A 19 -11.21 0.08 -33.47
N GLU A 20 -11.65 -0.78 -32.55
CA GLU A 20 -12.11 -0.39 -31.22
C GLU A 20 -10.99 0.08 -30.27
N ASP A 21 -9.80 -0.53 -30.32
CA ASP A 21 -8.64 -0.04 -29.53
C ASP A 21 -8.09 1.30 -30.07
N LEU A 22 -8.16 1.49 -31.38
CA LEU A 22 -7.87 2.76 -32.04
C LEU A 22 -8.93 3.83 -31.71
N ASN A 23 -10.21 3.49 -31.74
CA ASN A 23 -11.28 4.42 -31.39
C ASN A 23 -11.27 4.76 -29.90
N ARG A 24 -10.93 3.83 -28.99
CA ARG A 24 -10.77 4.13 -27.56
C ARG A 24 -9.70 5.19 -27.30
N ALA A 25 -8.63 5.18 -28.09
CA ALA A 25 -7.57 6.18 -28.01
C ALA A 25 -7.91 7.51 -28.68
N ILE A 26 -8.60 7.47 -29.82
CA ILE A 26 -9.06 8.66 -30.55
C ILE A 26 -10.17 9.38 -29.77
N ASP A 27 -11.03 8.62 -29.07
CA ASP A 27 -12.11 9.12 -28.22
C ASP A 27 -11.66 9.32 -26.75
N SER A 28 -10.38 9.05 -26.43
CA SER A 28 -9.84 9.22 -25.08
C SER A 28 -9.78 10.70 -24.72
N SER A 29 -10.24 11.02 -23.51
CA SER A 29 -10.27 12.39 -22.98
C SER A 29 -8.92 12.83 -22.38
N SER A 30 -7.85 12.05 -22.53
CA SER A 30 -6.55 12.29 -21.90
C SER A 30 -5.38 12.13 -22.90
N LYS A 31 -4.36 13.00 -22.78
CA LYS A 31 -3.12 12.97 -23.58
C LYS A 31 -2.25 11.73 -23.25
N GLU A 32 -2.59 11.06 -22.16
CA GLU A 32 -1.85 10.02 -21.49
C GLU A 32 -2.12 8.61 -22.08
N GLU A 33 -3.36 8.30 -22.50
CA GLU A 33 -3.69 7.08 -23.29
C GLU A 33 -3.00 7.12 -24.67
N ALA A 34 -2.89 8.30 -25.28
CA ALA A 34 -2.14 8.50 -26.52
C ALA A 34 -0.62 8.26 -26.34
N THR A 35 -0.08 8.46 -25.13
CA THR A 35 1.35 8.24 -24.82
C THR A 35 1.67 6.75 -24.67
N GLN A 36 0.73 5.92 -24.19
CA GLN A 36 0.89 4.47 -24.14
C GLN A 36 0.97 3.87 -25.56
N ILE A 37 0.10 4.32 -26.47
CA ILE A 37 0.14 3.91 -27.87
C ILE A 37 1.41 4.43 -28.55
N GLY A 38 1.82 5.67 -28.24
CA GLY A 38 3.06 6.25 -28.76
C GLY A 38 4.33 5.50 -28.34
N ILE A 39 4.40 4.96 -27.13
CA ILE A 39 5.52 4.10 -26.70
C ILE A 39 5.40 2.74 -27.38
N TRP A 40 4.25 2.08 -27.28
CA TRP A 40 4.03 0.75 -27.84
C TRP A 40 4.35 0.68 -29.34
N ASP A 41 3.89 1.66 -30.13
CA ASP A 41 4.14 1.69 -31.57
C ASP A 41 5.63 1.75 -31.94
N LYS A 42 6.48 2.28 -31.06
CA LYS A 42 7.93 2.33 -31.27
C LYS A 42 8.65 1.04 -30.90
N ILE A 43 8.08 0.24 -30.00
CA ILE A 43 8.75 -0.95 -29.43
C ILE A 43 8.06 -2.27 -29.70
N LYS A 44 6.87 -2.28 -30.30
CA LYS A 44 6.10 -3.51 -30.57
C LYS A 44 6.89 -4.59 -31.31
N ASP A 45 7.78 -4.18 -32.22
CA ASP A 45 8.62 -5.09 -33.01
C ASP A 45 9.78 -5.72 -32.21
N TRP A 46 10.01 -5.25 -30.98
CA TRP A 46 11.04 -5.78 -30.09
C TRP A 46 10.58 -7.01 -29.31
N PHE A 47 9.27 -7.30 -29.32
CA PHE A 47 8.67 -8.38 -28.55
C PHE A 47 8.19 -9.52 -29.45
N CYS A 48 8.11 -10.73 -28.89
CA CYS A 48 7.39 -11.81 -29.56
C CYS A 48 5.87 -11.52 -29.53
N GLY A 49 5.16 -11.78 -30.64
CA GLY A 49 3.73 -11.48 -30.77
C GLY A 49 2.81 -12.21 -29.77
N THR A 50 3.31 -13.21 -29.03
CA THR A 50 2.58 -13.87 -27.95
C THR A 50 2.55 -13.05 -26.65
N ASN A 51 3.45 -12.08 -26.49
CA ASN A 51 3.68 -11.38 -25.23
C ASN A 51 3.13 -9.94 -25.24
N THR A 52 2.35 -9.58 -26.25
CA THR A 52 1.85 -8.22 -26.48
C THR A 52 1.01 -7.68 -25.33
N SER A 53 0.07 -8.45 -24.79
CA SER A 53 -0.80 -7.99 -23.71
C SER A 53 -0.02 -7.74 -22.42
N GLU A 54 0.92 -8.63 -22.09
CA GLU A 54 1.76 -8.52 -20.91
C GLU A 54 2.74 -7.34 -21.05
N ALA A 55 3.30 -7.09 -22.25
CA ALA A 55 4.18 -5.95 -22.48
C ALA A 55 3.42 -4.62 -22.34
N LEU A 56 2.18 -4.55 -22.85
CA LEU A 56 1.32 -3.37 -22.68
C LEU A 56 0.97 -3.12 -21.20
N GLU A 57 0.73 -4.17 -20.43
CA GLU A 57 0.52 -4.08 -18.98
C GLU A 57 1.77 -3.50 -18.28
N LYS A 58 2.98 -3.96 -18.62
CA LYS A 58 4.20 -3.39 -18.03
C LYS A 58 4.43 -1.93 -18.44
N ILE A 59 4.11 -1.57 -19.68
CA ILE A 59 4.15 -0.17 -20.13
C ILE A 59 3.15 0.68 -19.33
N TYR A 60 1.96 0.15 -19.07
CA TYR A 60 0.96 0.81 -18.23
C TYR A 60 1.53 1.06 -16.84
N GLU A 61 2.05 0.05 -16.14
CA GLU A 61 2.65 0.19 -14.79
C GLU A 61 3.79 1.23 -14.74
N LEU A 62 4.60 1.31 -15.79
CA LEU A 62 5.69 2.29 -15.86
C LEU A 62 5.21 3.73 -16.09
N THR A 63 4.05 3.88 -16.73
CA THR A 63 3.56 5.17 -17.21
C THR A 63 2.38 5.73 -16.44
N HIS A 64 1.58 4.89 -15.81
CA HIS A 64 0.27 5.20 -15.24
C HIS A 64 0.19 4.72 -13.80
N SER A 65 0.88 5.44 -12.93
CA SER A 65 0.65 5.31 -11.49
C SER A 65 0.92 6.65 -10.84
N ASN A 66 -0.13 7.20 -10.21
CA ASN A 66 -0.06 8.30 -9.23
C ASN A 66 0.30 7.75 -7.85
N ASP A 67 0.92 6.58 -7.80
CA ASP A 67 1.20 5.89 -6.56
C ASP A 67 2.05 6.77 -5.67
N GLU A 68 1.78 6.68 -4.36
CA GLU A 68 2.66 7.30 -3.40
C GLU A 68 4.09 6.78 -3.60
N PRO A 69 5.12 7.60 -3.38
CA PRO A 69 6.52 7.21 -3.57
C PRO A 69 7.03 6.29 -2.43
N ASP A 70 6.20 5.32 -2.03
CA ASP A 70 6.56 4.29 -1.07
C ASP A 70 7.34 3.14 -1.73
N THR A 71 7.98 2.34 -0.89
CA THR A 71 8.86 1.26 -1.36
C THR A 71 8.10 0.18 -2.15
N GLU A 72 6.86 -0.14 -1.77
CA GLU A 72 6.00 -1.13 -2.44
C GLU A 72 5.64 -0.69 -3.88
N SER A 73 5.27 0.58 -4.06
CA SER A 73 4.89 1.14 -5.35
C SER A 73 6.08 1.22 -6.31
N ILE A 74 7.27 1.56 -5.80
CA ILE A 74 8.48 1.52 -6.62
C ILE A 74 8.87 0.09 -6.99
N LEU A 75 8.68 -0.90 -6.10
CA LEU A 75 8.93 -2.30 -6.45
C LEU A 75 8.11 -2.74 -7.67
N LYS A 76 6.83 -2.33 -7.76
CA LYS A 76 5.99 -2.62 -8.94
C LYS A 76 6.61 -2.07 -10.22
N LYS A 77 7.11 -0.83 -10.20
CA LYS A 77 7.75 -0.17 -11.35
C LYS A 77 9.10 -0.80 -11.71
N VAL A 78 9.93 -1.12 -10.70
CA VAL A 78 11.20 -1.84 -10.89
C VAL A 78 10.95 -3.20 -11.55
N THR A 79 9.97 -3.93 -11.06
CA THR A 79 9.57 -5.25 -11.57
C THR A 79 9.06 -5.14 -13.01
N ALA A 80 8.16 -4.18 -13.27
CA ALA A 80 7.63 -3.96 -14.61
C ALA A 80 8.73 -3.57 -15.61
N PHE A 81 9.69 -2.73 -15.21
CA PHE A 81 10.80 -2.34 -16.08
C PHE A 81 11.70 -3.53 -16.43
N TYR A 82 12.06 -4.33 -15.41
CA TYR A 82 12.88 -5.52 -15.61
C TYR A 82 12.17 -6.55 -16.50
N GLN A 83 10.91 -6.87 -16.22
CA GLN A 83 10.13 -7.81 -17.02
C GLN A 83 9.98 -7.33 -18.46
N LEU A 84 9.68 -6.05 -18.68
CA LEU A 84 9.57 -5.49 -20.03
C LEU A 84 10.90 -5.63 -20.80
N LYS A 85 12.05 -5.43 -20.13
CA LYS A 85 13.37 -5.66 -20.72
C LYS A 85 13.56 -7.15 -21.09
N GLU A 86 13.30 -8.07 -20.17
CA GLU A 86 13.49 -9.51 -20.39
C GLU A 86 12.57 -10.07 -21.49
N MET A 87 11.39 -9.48 -21.68
CA MET A 87 10.46 -9.84 -22.76
C MET A 87 10.93 -9.40 -24.15
N ALA A 88 11.82 -8.40 -24.23
CA ALA A 88 12.36 -7.93 -25.50
C ALA A 88 13.42 -8.91 -26.05
N TYR A 89 13.53 -9.00 -27.37
CA TYR A 89 14.61 -9.78 -27.99
C TYR A 89 15.98 -9.29 -27.51
N PRO A 90 16.98 -10.19 -27.33
CA PRO A 90 18.29 -9.83 -26.80
C PRO A 90 18.98 -8.65 -27.50
N VAL A 91 18.74 -8.48 -28.81
CA VAL A 91 19.28 -7.37 -29.62
C VAL A 91 18.74 -5.98 -29.24
N TYR A 92 17.67 -5.91 -28.44
CA TYR A 92 17.06 -4.66 -28.00
C TYR A 92 17.20 -4.42 -26.49
N GLN A 93 17.69 -5.39 -25.71
CA GLN A 93 17.77 -5.29 -24.24
C GLN A 93 18.74 -4.19 -23.78
N ASP A 94 19.79 -3.91 -24.55
CA ASP A 94 20.77 -2.84 -24.31
C ASP A 94 20.16 -1.42 -24.37
N ARG A 95 18.97 -1.29 -24.98
CA ARG A 95 18.22 -0.03 -25.04
C ARG A 95 17.53 0.32 -23.72
N PHE A 96 17.35 -0.64 -22.83
CA PHE A 96 16.75 -0.46 -21.52
C PHE A 96 17.85 -0.12 -20.52
N GLN A 97 17.81 1.10 -19.98
CA GLN A 97 18.82 1.60 -19.06
C GLN A 97 18.18 1.94 -17.72
N ALA A 98 18.75 1.44 -16.64
CA ALA A 98 18.28 1.70 -15.28
C ALA A 98 19.44 1.83 -14.28
N SER A 99 19.18 2.54 -13.19
CA SER A 99 20.12 2.70 -12.08
C SER A 99 19.38 3.01 -10.78
N ILE A 100 19.96 2.56 -9.67
CA ILE A 100 19.54 2.88 -8.30
C ILE A 100 20.69 3.61 -7.62
N THR A 101 20.43 4.81 -7.12
CA THR A 101 21.45 5.61 -6.42
C THR A 101 20.91 6.13 -5.08
N PRO A 102 21.71 6.10 -4.00
CA PRO A 102 21.30 6.71 -2.74
C PRO A 102 21.26 8.23 -2.87
N ASN A 103 20.38 8.85 -2.08
CA ASN A 103 20.31 10.30 -1.88
C ASN A 103 20.87 10.65 -0.49
N GLU A 104 21.19 11.94 -0.26
CA GLU A 104 21.83 12.39 0.99
C GLU A 104 20.92 12.27 2.23
N ASP A 105 19.61 12.35 2.02
CA ASP A 105 18.57 12.30 3.06
C ASP A 105 18.15 10.87 3.47
N GLY A 106 18.84 9.85 2.95
CA GLY A 106 18.52 8.44 3.20
C GLY A 106 17.46 7.86 2.26
N THR A 107 16.90 8.66 1.35
CA THR A 107 16.06 8.17 0.25
C THR A 107 16.90 7.59 -0.90
N TYR A 108 16.24 7.01 -1.88
CA TYR A 108 16.87 6.42 -3.06
C TYR A 108 16.20 6.91 -4.33
N ILE A 109 16.98 6.92 -5.41
CA ILE A 109 16.54 7.35 -6.72
C ILE A 109 16.56 6.13 -7.65
N PHE A 110 15.40 5.78 -8.19
CA PHE A 110 15.27 4.90 -9.33
C PHE A 110 15.19 5.74 -10.61
N SER A 111 16.22 5.62 -11.43
CA SER A 111 16.31 6.28 -12.74
C SER A 111 16.24 5.24 -13.84
N PHE A 112 15.34 5.41 -14.82
CA PHE A 112 15.23 4.50 -15.96
C PHE A 112 14.88 5.22 -17.27
N SER A 113 15.26 4.63 -18.40
CA SER A 113 14.95 5.11 -19.76
C SER A 113 14.92 3.97 -20.76
N ILE A 114 14.30 4.22 -21.92
CA ILE A 114 14.34 3.33 -23.07
C ILE A 114 14.83 4.16 -24.26
N LYS A 115 16.03 3.86 -24.76
CA LYS A 115 16.67 4.64 -25.82
C LYS A 115 15.76 4.79 -27.05
N ASP A 116 15.65 6.02 -27.55
CA ASP A 116 14.83 6.44 -28.71
C ASP A 116 13.29 6.32 -28.50
N VAL A 117 12.84 5.91 -27.31
CA VAL A 117 11.44 5.57 -27.03
C VAL A 117 10.89 6.37 -25.86
N MET A 118 11.56 6.30 -24.72
CA MET A 118 11.16 6.88 -23.44
C MET A 118 12.32 7.66 -22.84
N ASP A 119 12.11 8.96 -22.65
CA ASP A 119 13.05 9.83 -21.96
C ASP A 119 13.30 9.36 -20.51
N LYS A 120 14.45 9.76 -19.96
CA LYS A 120 14.83 9.40 -18.59
C LYS A 120 13.76 9.85 -17.59
N ARG A 121 13.23 8.89 -16.84
CA ARG A 121 12.36 9.10 -15.69
C ARG A 121 13.16 8.92 -14.41
N ILE A 122 12.78 9.68 -13.38
CA ILE A 122 13.42 9.71 -12.08
C ILE A 122 12.31 9.58 -11.04
N LEU A 123 12.41 8.57 -10.19
CA LEU A 123 11.49 8.31 -9.10
C LEU A 123 12.29 8.25 -7.80
N ILE A 124 11.82 8.97 -6.78
CA ILE A 124 12.44 9.00 -5.45
C ILE A 124 11.60 8.13 -4.52
N TYR A 125 12.24 7.36 -3.64
CA TYR A 125 11.55 6.44 -2.71
C TYR A 125 12.35 6.18 -1.44
N GLY A 126 11.74 5.44 -0.50
CA GLY A 126 12.30 5.22 0.82
C GLY A 126 12.06 6.38 1.78
N PHE A 127 11.00 7.16 1.53
CA PHE A 127 10.55 8.18 2.46
C PHE A 127 10.00 7.49 3.71
N THR A 128 10.70 7.65 4.83
CA THR A 128 10.38 6.90 6.05
C THR A 128 8.95 7.16 6.54
N GLU A 129 8.47 8.40 6.49
CA GLU A 129 7.08 8.72 6.89
C GLU A 129 6.04 8.01 6.01
N LYS A 130 6.29 7.91 4.70
CA LYS A 130 5.41 7.23 3.77
C LYS A 130 5.38 5.73 4.03
N ASP A 131 6.55 5.12 4.16
CA ASP A 131 6.64 3.69 4.45
C ASP A 131 6.02 3.36 5.83
N ILE A 132 6.16 4.23 6.84
CA ILE A 132 5.49 4.08 8.15
C ILE A 132 3.96 4.14 8.02
N ASN A 133 3.43 5.03 7.18
CA ASN A 133 1.97 5.10 6.95
C ASN A 133 1.46 3.83 6.27
N SER A 134 2.11 3.41 5.17
CA SER A 134 1.78 2.17 4.48
C SER A 134 1.87 0.97 5.43
N LEU A 135 2.86 0.97 6.34
CA LEU A 135 3.00 -0.05 7.38
C LEU A 135 1.82 -0.11 8.36
N LYS A 136 1.37 1.05 8.83
CA LYS A 136 0.32 1.16 9.86
C LYS A 136 -1.01 0.61 9.32
N GLU A 137 -1.26 0.78 8.02
CA GLU A 137 -2.46 0.29 7.32
C GLU A 137 -2.46 -1.23 7.08
N LYS A 138 -1.31 -1.89 7.04
CA LYS A 138 -1.24 -3.35 6.82
C LYS A 138 -1.80 -4.13 8.01
N GLU A 139 -2.42 -5.26 7.71
CA GLU A 139 -2.86 -6.24 8.71
C GLU A 139 -1.65 -6.80 9.46
N LEU A 140 -1.86 -7.15 10.73
CA LEU A 140 -0.82 -7.76 11.54
C LEU A 140 -0.66 -9.23 11.13
N THR A 141 0.57 -9.62 10.75
CA THR A 141 0.93 -11.01 10.44
C THR A 141 2.10 -11.48 11.31
N ASN A 142 2.38 -12.79 11.31
CA ASN A 142 3.53 -13.38 12.01
C ASN A 142 4.54 -13.99 11.02
N ILE A 143 4.77 -13.36 9.88
CA ILE A 143 5.76 -13.80 8.87
C ILE A 143 7.18 -13.67 9.45
N SER A 144 7.40 -12.68 10.30
CA SER A 144 8.60 -12.48 11.11
C SER A 144 8.95 -13.66 12.01
N GLU A 145 7.95 -14.48 12.34
CA GLU A 145 8.01 -15.58 13.31
C GLU A 145 8.53 -15.12 14.68
N TYR A 146 8.31 -13.85 15.05
CA TYR A 146 8.69 -13.32 16.37
C TYR A 146 7.98 -14.06 17.49
N LEU A 147 6.68 -14.33 17.28
CA LEU A 147 5.88 -15.19 18.13
C LEU A 147 6.03 -16.65 17.68
N ASP A 148 5.98 -17.58 18.63
CA ASP A 148 6.06 -19.00 18.33
C ASP A 148 4.93 -19.45 17.39
N LYS A 149 5.31 -20.04 16.25
CA LYS A 149 4.39 -20.43 15.17
C LYS A 149 3.35 -21.45 15.61
N ASN A 150 3.72 -22.38 16.48
CA ASN A 150 2.79 -23.42 16.94
C ASN A 150 1.73 -22.81 17.87
N THR A 151 2.16 -21.91 18.74
CA THR A 151 1.29 -21.19 19.66
C THR A 151 0.31 -20.29 18.89
N VAL A 152 0.81 -19.53 17.91
CA VAL A 152 -0.05 -18.70 17.03
C VAL A 152 -1.06 -19.55 16.26
N ALA A 153 -0.66 -20.71 15.74
CA ALA A 153 -1.56 -21.61 15.03
C ALA A 153 -2.65 -22.24 15.93
N GLN A 154 -2.35 -22.43 17.22
CA GLN A 154 -3.27 -23.05 18.17
C GLN A 154 -4.22 -22.04 18.81
N GLU A 155 -3.73 -20.86 19.17
CA GLU A 155 -4.45 -19.90 20.03
C GLU A 155 -4.86 -18.61 19.29
N GLY A 156 -4.28 -18.36 18.12
CA GLY A 156 -4.46 -17.12 17.38
C GLY A 156 -3.39 -16.09 17.68
N LEU A 157 -3.22 -15.16 16.73
CA LEU A 157 -2.19 -14.12 16.77
C LEU A 157 -2.39 -13.15 17.93
N ASP A 158 -3.59 -12.60 18.07
CA ASP A 158 -3.88 -11.59 19.10
C ASP A 158 -3.75 -12.17 20.52
N VAL A 159 -4.22 -13.39 20.73
CA VAL A 159 -4.10 -14.10 22.01
C VAL A 159 -2.63 -14.33 22.37
N THR A 160 -1.82 -14.72 21.38
CA THR A 160 -0.39 -14.96 21.59
C THR A 160 0.35 -13.64 21.87
N LEU A 161 0.03 -12.58 21.11
CA LEU A 161 0.61 -11.25 21.31
C LEU A 161 0.29 -10.69 22.70
N ASN A 162 -0.95 -10.84 23.16
CA ASN A 162 -1.40 -10.38 24.49
C ASN A 162 -0.67 -11.06 25.66
N LYS A 163 0.05 -12.16 25.43
CA LYS A 163 0.88 -12.82 26.43
C LYS A 163 2.30 -12.24 26.53
N VAL A 164 2.71 -11.40 25.59
CA VAL A 164 4.04 -10.79 25.58
C VAL A 164 4.21 -9.82 26.74
N LYS A 165 5.35 -9.91 27.42
CA LYS A 165 5.71 -9.05 28.56
C LYS A 165 7.18 -8.68 28.49
N TYR A 166 7.52 -7.49 28.95
CA TYR A 166 8.91 -7.07 29.05
C TYR A 166 9.47 -7.34 30.46
N ASP A 167 10.53 -8.14 30.56
CA ASP A 167 11.30 -8.35 31.78
C ASP A 167 12.48 -7.37 31.82
N HIS A 168 12.32 -6.30 32.60
CA HIS A 168 13.35 -5.27 32.77
C HIS A 168 14.65 -5.80 33.40
N LYS A 169 14.59 -6.83 34.26
CA LYS A 169 15.80 -7.37 34.91
C LYS A 169 16.69 -8.12 33.94
N GLN A 170 16.07 -8.81 32.99
CA GLN A 170 16.77 -9.57 31.96
C GLN A 170 16.98 -8.77 30.66
N ASN A 171 16.32 -7.61 30.53
CA ASN A 171 16.23 -6.84 29.28
C ASN A 171 15.77 -7.73 28.11
N LYS A 172 14.65 -8.44 28.32
CA LYS A 172 14.11 -9.43 27.38
C LYS A 172 12.59 -9.39 27.34
N LEU A 173 12.01 -9.91 26.27
CA LEU A 173 10.57 -10.08 26.13
C LEU A 173 10.18 -11.55 26.36
N GLU A 174 9.36 -11.79 27.36
CA GLU A 174 8.65 -13.06 27.53
C GLU A 174 7.63 -13.24 26.40
N GLY A 175 7.47 -14.48 25.91
CA GLY A 175 6.62 -14.78 24.75
C GLY A 175 7.33 -14.65 23.40
N ILE A 176 8.57 -14.15 23.38
CA ILE A 176 9.43 -14.08 22.20
C ILE A 176 10.54 -15.15 22.28
N THR A 177 10.79 -15.86 21.18
CA THR A 177 11.86 -16.86 21.13
C THR A 177 13.24 -16.24 21.34
N SER A 178 14.17 -17.01 21.93
CA SER A 178 15.54 -16.50 22.19
C SER A 178 16.27 -16.07 20.91
N ALA A 179 16.00 -16.72 19.77
CA ALA A 179 16.57 -16.37 18.48
C ALA A 179 16.10 -14.99 17.96
N ASN A 180 14.92 -14.52 18.39
CA ASN A 180 14.31 -13.29 17.91
C ASN A 180 14.51 -12.09 18.85
N GLN A 181 15.04 -12.28 20.06
CA GLN A 181 15.29 -11.18 21.01
C GLN A 181 16.16 -10.07 20.39
N GLY A 182 17.17 -10.44 19.60
CA GLY A 182 18.05 -9.48 18.91
C GLY A 182 17.39 -8.77 17.72
N ARG A 183 16.31 -9.31 17.16
CA ARG A 183 15.63 -8.79 15.95
C ARG A 183 14.57 -7.74 16.26
N ILE A 184 14.16 -7.62 17.53
CA ILE A 184 13.08 -6.71 17.99
C ILE A 184 13.59 -5.31 18.33
N ASN A 185 14.90 -5.07 18.17
CA ASN A 185 15.49 -3.75 18.28
C ASN A 185 15.27 -3.05 19.64
N LEU A 186 15.19 -3.81 20.74
CA LEU A 186 15.10 -3.25 22.09
C LEU A 186 16.26 -2.28 22.41
N HIS A 187 17.41 -2.42 21.75
CA HIS A 187 18.55 -1.53 21.92
C HIS A 187 18.32 -0.11 21.38
N LEU A 188 17.29 0.10 20.54
CA LEU A 188 16.91 1.41 20.04
C LEU A 188 15.96 2.16 20.99
N LEU A 189 15.42 1.47 22.00
CA LEU A 189 14.54 2.07 23.00
C LEU A 189 15.33 2.66 24.14
N ASP A 190 14.89 3.81 24.62
CA ASP A 190 15.47 4.48 25.79
C ASP A 190 15.13 3.70 27.08
N GLU A 191 15.95 3.86 28.12
CA GLU A 191 15.74 3.15 29.39
C GLU A 191 14.43 3.54 30.07
N GLU A 192 13.99 4.80 29.95
CA GLU A 192 12.69 5.26 30.45
C GLU A 192 11.54 4.51 29.76
N THR A 193 11.57 4.41 28.43
CA THR A 193 10.61 3.64 27.64
C THR A 193 10.57 2.17 28.07
N LYS A 194 11.72 1.55 28.30
CA LYS A 194 11.79 0.17 28.80
C LYS A 194 11.21 0.02 30.20
N GLN A 195 11.41 1.00 31.09
CA GLN A 195 10.81 0.98 32.43
C GLN A 195 9.29 1.06 32.33
N GLU A 196 8.75 1.96 31.50
CA GLU A 196 7.31 2.05 31.26
C GLU A 196 6.74 0.76 30.64
N MET A 197 7.44 0.13 29.71
CA MET A 197 7.06 -1.18 29.17
C MET A 197 7.00 -2.30 30.22
N ALA A 198 7.82 -2.21 31.27
CA ALA A 198 7.81 -3.17 32.38
C ALA A 198 6.59 -2.98 33.31
N ILE A 199 6.14 -1.73 33.44
CA ILE A 199 4.95 -1.35 34.22
C ILE A 199 3.68 -1.66 33.43
N ASN A 200 3.63 -1.22 32.17
CA ASN A 200 2.50 -1.37 31.28
C ASN A 200 2.82 -2.34 30.12
N GLN A 201 2.37 -3.59 30.27
CA GLN A 201 2.59 -4.65 29.28
C GLN A 201 2.02 -4.33 27.90
N HIS A 202 0.98 -3.49 27.82
CA HIS A 202 0.41 -3.06 26.53
C HIS A 202 1.45 -2.33 25.67
N LEU A 203 2.39 -1.60 26.28
CA LEU A 203 3.47 -0.93 25.53
C LEU A 203 4.42 -1.95 24.90
N ALA A 204 4.73 -3.05 25.61
CA ALA A 204 5.51 -4.14 25.03
C ALA A 204 4.78 -4.80 23.86
N GLN A 205 3.48 -5.07 24.00
CA GLN A 205 2.64 -5.64 22.94
C GLN A 205 2.57 -4.72 21.72
N LYS A 206 2.37 -3.40 21.94
CA LYS A 206 2.39 -2.37 20.90
C LYS A 206 3.74 -2.33 20.18
N TRP A 207 4.84 -2.34 20.91
CA TRP A 207 6.19 -2.38 20.32
C TRP A 207 6.38 -3.62 19.44
N ILE A 208 5.97 -4.80 19.91
CA ILE A 208 6.08 -6.03 19.12
C ILE A 208 5.24 -5.97 17.87
N SER A 209 3.99 -5.49 17.96
CA SER A 209 3.13 -5.30 16.79
C SER A 209 3.78 -4.41 15.74
N LEU A 210 4.37 -3.28 16.14
CA LEU A 210 5.11 -2.39 15.24
C LEU A 210 6.32 -3.08 14.60
N GLN A 211 7.11 -3.82 15.37
CA GLN A 211 8.28 -4.54 14.84
C GLN A 211 7.87 -5.68 13.89
N MET A 212 6.78 -6.38 14.19
CA MET A 212 6.21 -7.43 13.32
C MET A 212 5.77 -6.82 11.98
N LYS A 213 4.93 -5.78 12.03
CA LYS A 213 4.51 -5.06 10.81
C LYS A 213 5.70 -4.59 9.99
N CYS A 214 6.68 -3.95 10.63
CA CYS A 214 7.91 -3.46 9.98
C CYS A 214 8.69 -4.58 9.29
N PHE A 215 8.93 -5.68 9.99
CA PHE A 215 9.66 -6.80 9.42
C PHE A 215 8.89 -7.44 8.25
N ASP A 216 7.60 -7.68 8.43
CA ASP A 216 6.75 -8.39 7.48
C ASP A 216 6.59 -7.59 6.19
N TYR A 217 6.35 -6.28 6.29
CA TYR A 217 6.23 -5.37 5.14
C TYR A 217 7.45 -5.44 4.21
N TYR A 218 8.65 -5.27 4.75
CA TYR A 218 9.86 -5.29 3.92
C TYR A 218 10.26 -6.70 3.47
N THR A 219 9.91 -7.72 4.25
CA THR A 219 10.13 -9.12 3.85
C THR A 219 9.25 -9.48 2.67
N GLU A 220 8.00 -9.02 2.65
CA GLU A 220 7.10 -9.17 1.51
C GLU A 220 7.67 -8.50 0.25
N GLN A 221 8.24 -7.30 0.38
CA GLN A 221 8.85 -6.60 -0.76
C GLN A 221 10.07 -7.35 -1.31
N CYS A 222 10.97 -7.83 -0.44
CA CYS A 222 12.10 -8.64 -0.85
C CYS A 222 11.66 -9.96 -1.50
N SER A 223 10.68 -10.65 -0.91
CA SER A 223 10.17 -11.91 -1.42
C SER A 223 9.50 -11.73 -2.79
N SER A 224 8.77 -10.64 -2.97
CA SER A 224 8.14 -10.27 -4.23
C SER A 224 9.20 -10.01 -5.32
N LEU A 225 10.30 -9.32 -4.99
CA LEU A 225 11.43 -9.14 -5.90
C LEU A 225 12.10 -10.48 -6.26
N GLU A 226 12.30 -11.37 -5.29
CA GLU A 226 12.89 -12.70 -5.50
C GLU A 226 11.97 -13.66 -6.29
N SER A 227 10.66 -13.41 -6.27
CA SER A 227 9.67 -14.22 -6.99
C SER A 227 9.60 -13.92 -8.50
N ILE A 228 10.33 -12.91 -8.99
CA ILE A 228 10.33 -12.55 -10.40
C ILE A 228 10.95 -13.71 -11.20
N ASN A 229 10.16 -14.28 -12.11
CA ASN A 229 10.59 -15.40 -12.95
C ASN A 229 11.88 -15.07 -13.71
N GLY A 230 12.87 -15.96 -13.60
CA GLY A 230 14.15 -15.83 -14.29
C GLY A 230 15.14 -14.87 -13.65
N LEU A 231 14.76 -14.17 -12.57
CA LEU A 231 15.66 -13.32 -11.82
C LEU A 231 16.35 -14.09 -10.69
N ASP A 232 17.67 -14.10 -10.69
CA ASP A 232 18.49 -14.38 -9.52
C ASP A 232 19.24 -13.10 -9.15
N ILE A 233 18.90 -12.52 -7.99
CA ILE A 233 19.46 -11.25 -7.51
C ILE A 233 21.00 -11.34 -7.36
N THR A 234 21.54 -12.52 -7.06
CA THR A 234 22.98 -12.70 -6.91
C THR A 234 23.68 -12.85 -8.27
N SER A 235 22.99 -13.38 -9.28
CA SER A 235 23.58 -13.57 -10.61
C SER A 235 23.67 -12.27 -11.42
N VAL A 236 22.91 -11.24 -11.06
CA VAL A 236 22.93 -9.94 -11.77
C VAL A 236 24.09 -9.02 -11.35
N ILE A 237 24.86 -9.40 -10.32
CA ILE A 237 26.01 -8.61 -9.85
C ILE A 237 27.08 -8.52 -10.94
N GLY A 238 27.56 -7.31 -11.24
CA GLY A 238 28.51 -7.05 -12.33
C GLY A 238 27.92 -7.17 -13.75
N THR A 239 26.60 -7.33 -13.89
CA THR A 239 25.89 -7.31 -15.18
C THR A 239 25.21 -5.96 -15.42
N GLU A 240 24.64 -5.76 -16.60
CA GLU A 240 23.79 -4.60 -16.90
C GLU A 240 22.51 -4.51 -16.04
N ASN A 241 22.14 -5.60 -15.35
CA ASN A 241 21.01 -5.66 -14.43
C ASN A 241 21.41 -5.50 -12.95
N GLU A 242 22.66 -5.10 -12.65
CA GLU A 242 23.15 -4.89 -11.28
C GLU A 242 22.32 -3.87 -10.47
N TRP A 243 21.61 -2.97 -11.16
CA TRP A 243 20.67 -2.04 -10.53
C TRP A 243 19.56 -2.76 -9.72
N ILE A 244 19.18 -3.99 -10.07
CA ILE A 244 18.24 -4.82 -9.29
C ILE A 244 18.85 -5.24 -7.95
N TYR A 245 20.12 -5.63 -7.95
CA TYR A 245 20.84 -5.91 -6.71
C TYR A 245 20.92 -4.65 -5.83
N HIS A 246 21.22 -3.49 -6.42
CA HIS A 246 21.19 -2.22 -5.69
C HIS A 246 19.80 -1.86 -5.15
N PHE A 247 18.73 -2.18 -5.87
CA PHE A 247 17.37 -2.03 -5.39
C PHE A 247 17.11 -2.91 -4.15
N SER A 248 17.45 -4.20 -4.21
CA SER A 248 17.35 -5.11 -3.06
C SER A 248 18.14 -4.60 -1.83
N GLN A 249 19.36 -4.10 -2.04
CA GLN A 249 20.16 -3.50 -0.98
C GLN A 249 19.52 -2.23 -0.40
N SER A 250 18.85 -1.42 -1.25
CA SER A 250 18.16 -0.22 -0.79
C SER A 250 17.00 -0.55 0.16
N ILE A 251 16.20 -1.59 -0.13
CA ILE A 251 15.09 -2.03 0.73
C ILE A 251 15.60 -2.34 2.15
N ASN A 252 16.72 -3.07 2.26
CA ASN A 252 17.31 -3.40 3.55
C ASN A 252 17.77 -2.15 4.33
N LYS A 253 18.35 -1.17 3.64
CA LYS A 253 18.79 0.09 4.27
C LYS A 253 17.61 0.97 4.69
N ILE A 254 16.58 1.06 3.84
CA ILE A 254 15.33 1.78 4.14
C ILE A 254 14.69 1.15 5.38
N ARG A 255 14.57 -0.18 5.45
CA ARG A 255 14.07 -0.88 6.64
C ARG A 255 14.80 -0.48 7.92
N ILE A 256 16.14 -0.45 7.91
CA ILE A 256 16.93 -0.06 9.09
C ILE A 256 16.57 1.37 9.51
N ASN A 257 16.53 2.31 8.56
CA ASN A 257 16.16 3.70 8.84
C ASN A 257 14.72 3.82 9.37
N THR A 258 13.77 3.06 8.80
CA THR A 258 12.39 3.00 9.29
C THR A 258 12.32 2.48 10.71
N GLN A 259 13.08 1.43 11.06
CA GLN A 259 13.13 0.89 12.42
C GLN A 259 13.68 1.92 13.42
N GLU A 260 14.73 2.65 13.06
CA GLU A 260 15.28 3.72 13.89
C GLU A 260 14.27 4.85 14.13
N ASN A 261 13.53 5.27 13.09
CA ASN A 261 12.53 6.32 13.24
C ASN A 261 11.28 5.85 14.00
N LEU A 262 10.84 4.59 13.80
CA LEU A 262 9.78 3.98 14.63
C LEU A 262 10.15 3.94 16.11
N ALA A 263 11.41 3.62 16.42
CA ALA A 263 11.90 3.65 17.80
C ALA A 263 11.87 5.08 18.38
N LYS A 264 12.29 6.08 17.61
CA LYS A 264 12.22 7.49 18.02
C LYS A 264 10.78 7.95 18.24
N GLU A 265 9.86 7.66 17.31
CA GLU A 265 8.43 7.96 17.46
C GLU A 265 7.86 7.31 18.73
N PHE A 266 8.19 6.05 18.97
CA PHE A 266 7.71 5.30 20.13
C PHE A 266 8.26 5.83 21.46
N ASN A 267 9.57 6.16 21.52
CA ASN A 267 10.17 6.76 22.71
C ASN A 267 9.54 8.14 23.01
N ASN A 268 9.34 8.97 21.98
CA ASN A 268 8.72 10.29 22.12
C ASN A 268 7.28 10.19 22.61
N GLU A 269 6.48 9.27 22.05
CA GLU A 269 5.09 9.06 22.47
C GLU A 269 4.99 8.71 23.95
N ILE A 270 5.87 7.83 24.44
CA ILE A 270 5.89 7.42 25.85
C ILE A 270 6.33 8.58 26.74
N LYS A 271 7.34 9.34 26.32
CA LYS A 271 7.81 10.49 27.08
C LYS A 271 6.73 11.57 27.24
N GLU A 272 5.99 11.87 26.17
CA GLU A 272 4.85 12.79 26.23
C GLU A 272 3.77 12.30 27.21
N PHE A 273 3.51 10.99 27.23
CA PHE A 273 2.55 10.38 28.17
C PHE A 273 3.03 10.48 29.63
N SER A 274 4.32 10.23 29.89
CA SER A 274 4.93 10.37 31.21
C SER A 274 4.90 11.82 31.70
N ASP A 275 5.26 12.79 30.85
CA ASP A 275 5.26 14.21 31.17
C ASP A 275 3.84 14.71 31.51
N LEU A 276 2.81 14.23 30.81
CA LEU A 276 1.41 14.57 31.10
C LEU A 276 0.93 14.00 32.45
N ASN A 277 1.35 12.78 32.79
CA ASN A 277 0.97 12.15 34.07
C ASN A 277 1.65 12.77 35.29
N ILE A 278 2.82 13.41 35.13
CA ILE A 278 3.50 14.13 36.22
C ILE A 278 2.71 15.39 36.66
N TYR A 279 1.85 15.95 35.80
CA TYR A 279 0.98 17.08 36.12
C TYR A 279 -0.45 16.66 36.53
N ALA A 280 -0.79 15.38 36.44
CA ALA A 280 -2.06 14.84 36.93
C ALA A 280 -1.95 14.44 38.40
N ASN A 281 -2.75 15.08 39.25
CA ASN A 281 -2.82 14.81 40.69
C ASN A 281 -3.08 13.30 40.94
N PRO A 282 -2.37 12.59 41.84
CA PRO A 282 -2.38 11.11 41.90
C PRO A 282 -3.69 10.47 42.38
N TYR A 283 -4.76 11.24 42.53
CA TYR A 283 -6.01 10.80 43.17
C TYR A 283 -7.17 10.53 42.21
N GLU A 284 -7.01 10.68 40.88
CA GLU A 284 -8.12 10.48 39.92
C GLU A 284 -7.92 9.36 38.89
N LEU A 285 -6.80 8.65 38.89
CA LEU A 285 -6.56 7.52 37.97
C LEU A 285 -6.88 6.17 38.62
N ASN A 286 -8.15 5.94 38.91
CA ASN A 286 -8.67 4.60 39.13
C ASN A 286 -10.02 4.43 38.42
N ASN A 287 -10.02 3.53 37.43
CA ASN A 287 -11.17 2.86 36.82
C ASN A 287 -11.99 3.62 35.75
N GLU A 288 -11.36 4.00 34.64
CA GLU A 288 -12.11 4.05 33.37
C GLU A 288 -11.41 3.21 32.28
N PRO A 289 -12.09 2.22 31.68
CA PRO A 289 -11.60 1.53 30.50
C PRO A 289 -11.83 2.46 29.30
N ILE A 290 -10.74 2.95 28.71
CA ILE A 290 -10.81 3.69 27.44
C ILE A 290 -10.64 2.68 26.30
N TYR A 291 -11.71 2.54 25.52
CA TYR A 291 -11.97 1.65 24.37
C TYR A 291 -12.51 0.24 24.67
N SER A 292 -13.85 0.16 24.80
CA SER A 292 -14.63 -0.94 24.24
C SER A 292 -15.32 -0.46 22.97
N GLU A 293 -15.05 -1.08 21.84
CA GLU A 293 -15.88 -0.93 20.63
C GLU A 293 -17.33 -1.30 20.98
N LEU A 294 -18.26 -0.38 20.72
CA LEU A 294 -19.69 -0.60 20.88
C LEU A 294 -20.20 -1.50 19.76
N TYR A 295 -20.22 -2.81 20.00
CA TYR A 295 -21.18 -3.70 19.35
C TYR A 295 -22.58 -3.35 19.88
N ASN A 296 -23.34 -2.58 19.10
CA ASN A 296 -24.78 -2.47 19.30
C ASN A 296 -25.45 -3.81 18.94
N GLN A 297 -25.63 -4.67 19.93
CA GLN A 297 -26.74 -5.62 19.94
C GLN A 297 -27.95 -4.92 20.57
N SER A 298 -29.02 -4.76 19.80
CA SER A 298 -30.34 -4.47 20.35
C SER A 298 -31.39 -5.30 19.59
N PRO A 299 -32.45 -5.78 20.27
CA PRO A 299 -33.21 -6.95 19.84
C PRO A 299 -34.33 -6.58 18.85
N GLU A 300 -34.50 -7.43 17.83
CA GLU A 300 -35.64 -7.35 16.90
C GLU A 300 -36.97 -7.61 17.63
N PRO A 301 -38.02 -6.81 17.40
CA PRO A 301 -39.38 -7.24 17.64
C PRO A 301 -40.01 -7.84 16.37
N ILE A 302 -40.63 -9.00 16.58
CA ILE A 302 -41.48 -9.75 15.65
C ILE A 302 -42.81 -9.02 15.45
N TYR A 303 -43.25 -8.82 14.20
CA TYR A 303 -44.67 -8.74 13.75
C TYR A 303 -44.68 -9.06 12.23
N GLU A 304 -45.10 -10.26 11.82
CA GLU A 304 -46.46 -10.67 11.40
C GLU A 304 -46.91 -10.15 10.01
N ASP A 305 -47.28 -11.14 9.19
CA ASP A 305 -47.72 -11.08 7.80
C ASP A 305 -48.96 -10.20 7.57
N ILE A 306 -48.90 -9.36 6.52
CA ILE A 306 -50.08 -8.91 5.80
C ILE A 306 -49.83 -9.08 4.29
N GLN A 307 -50.46 -10.10 3.70
CA GLN A 307 -50.69 -10.19 2.26
C GLN A 307 -51.75 -9.16 1.84
N PHE A 308 -51.61 -8.52 0.68
CA PHE A 308 -52.67 -8.46 -0.35
C PHE A 308 -52.19 -7.84 -1.68
N ASN A 309 -52.26 -8.68 -2.72
CA ASN A 309 -52.59 -8.49 -4.14
C ASN A 309 -52.11 -7.28 -4.98
N SER A 310 -51.30 -7.68 -5.95
CA SER A 310 -51.09 -7.20 -7.32
C SER A 310 -52.17 -6.33 -7.99
N SER A 311 -51.71 -5.23 -8.59
CA SER A 311 -51.99 -4.90 -10.00
C SER A 311 -51.09 -3.75 -10.51
N GLU A 312 -50.61 -3.91 -11.75
CA GLU A 312 -50.16 -2.89 -12.73
C GLU A 312 -48.72 -2.32 -12.69
N THR A 313 -47.86 -3.02 -13.43
CA THR A 313 -46.91 -2.54 -14.47
C THR A 313 -46.42 -1.08 -14.45
N SER A 314 -45.11 -0.87 -14.28
CA SER A 314 -44.16 -0.63 -15.39
C SER A 314 -42.74 -0.36 -14.89
N SER A 315 -41.78 -0.95 -15.60
CA SER A 315 -40.32 -0.74 -15.62
C SER A 315 -39.64 0.06 -14.49
N ASN A 316 -38.85 -0.63 -13.67
CA ASN A 316 -37.46 -0.24 -13.38
C ASN A 316 -36.72 -1.42 -12.72
N LYS A 317 -35.58 -1.82 -13.31
CA LYS A 317 -34.63 -2.74 -12.69
C LYS A 317 -33.95 -2.00 -11.53
N TYR A 318 -34.37 -2.29 -10.32
CA TYR A 318 -33.67 -1.88 -9.10
C TYR A 318 -32.42 -2.73 -8.91
N TYR A 319 -31.26 -2.07 -8.82
CA TYR A 319 -30.06 -2.63 -8.21
C TYR A 319 -30.18 -2.40 -6.70
N LYS A 320 -30.04 -3.45 -5.89
CA LYS A 320 -29.97 -3.38 -4.42
C LYS A 320 -28.49 -3.17 -4.05
N GLY A 321 -28.16 -1.97 -3.55
CA GLY A 321 -26.89 -1.67 -2.88
C GLY A 321 -27.10 -1.53 -1.36
N PRO A 322 -26.05 -1.73 -0.54
CA PRO A 322 -26.16 -1.72 0.92
C PRO A 322 -26.39 -0.31 1.49
N ILE A 323 -27.07 -0.32 2.63
CA ILE A 323 -27.58 0.80 3.41
C ILE A 323 -26.41 1.49 4.12
N ASN A 324 -26.06 2.70 3.69
CA ASN A 324 -25.67 3.84 4.51
C ASN A 324 -25.58 5.07 3.60
N GLY A 325 -26.28 6.14 3.96
CA GLY A 325 -26.65 7.22 3.06
C GLY A 325 -25.50 8.15 2.69
N ASP A 326 -25.14 8.15 1.41
CA ASP A 326 -24.48 9.27 0.76
C ASP A 326 -25.54 10.25 0.24
N ILE A 327 -25.46 11.49 0.70
CA ILE A 327 -26.24 12.63 0.17
C ILE A 327 -25.66 12.98 -1.20
N TYR A 328 -26.34 12.66 -2.29
CA TYR A 328 -26.04 13.25 -3.59
C TYR A 328 -26.77 14.59 -3.73
N ALA A 329 -26.06 15.69 -3.49
CA ALA A 329 -26.48 16.98 -4.00
C ALA A 329 -26.38 16.97 -5.54
N LYS A 330 -27.50 17.24 -6.20
CA LYS A 330 -27.58 17.39 -7.66
C LYS A 330 -27.00 18.76 -8.02
N VAL A 331 -25.70 18.83 -8.28
CA VAL A 331 -25.04 20.07 -8.71
C VAL A 331 -25.26 20.26 -10.20
N ASP A 332 -26.19 21.15 -10.55
CA ASP A 332 -26.22 21.75 -11.87
C ASP A 332 -24.94 22.57 -12.05
N LYS A 333 -24.06 22.13 -12.95
CA LYS A 333 -22.80 22.81 -13.30
C LYS A 333 -23.07 24.21 -13.83
N LYS A 334 -23.08 25.19 -12.94
CA LYS A 334 -22.61 26.56 -13.22
C LYS A 334 -21.52 26.87 -12.20
N ASN A 335 -20.47 27.55 -12.64
CA ASN A 335 -19.33 27.98 -11.83
C ASN A 335 -19.79 28.49 -10.46
N ILE A 336 -19.68 27.65 -9.45
CA ILE A 336 -19.87 28.03 -8.04
C ILE A 336 -18.48 27.95 -7.44
N ASP A 337 -18.02 29.10 -6.97
CA ASP A 337 -16.74 29.26 -6.30
C ASP A 337 -16.72 28.35 -5.07
N LYS A 338 -15.62 27.64 -4.81
CA LYS A 338 -15.51 26.60 -3.77
C LYS A 338 -15.91 27.10 -2.36
N SER A 339 -15.89 28.42 -2.17
CA SER A 339 -16.33 29.16 -0.98
C SER A 339 -17.85 29.15 -0.74
N GLU A 340 -18.67 29.16 -1.79
CA GLU A 340 -20.12 29.28 -1.66
C GLU A 340 -20.78 27.95 -1.29
N LEU A 341 -20.24 26.84 -1.82
CA LEU A 341 -20.66 25.48 -1.48
C LEU A 341 -20.42 25.14 -0.01
N LEU A 342 -19.30 25.61 0.56
CA LEU A 342 -19.00 25.43 1.98
C LEU A 342 -19.98 26.20 2.87
N LYS A 343 -20.38 27.42 2.47
CA LYS A 343 -21.41 28.19 3.18
C LYS A 343 -22.78 27.53 3.16
N GLU A 344 -23.17 26.90 2.04
CA GLU A 344 -24.42 26.16 1.96
C GLU A 344 -24.43 24.95 2.89
N ILE A 345 -23.30 24.24 2.97
CA ILE A 345 -23.13 23.09 3.88
C ILE A 345 -23.21 23.55 5.35
N ASP A 346 -22.51 24.62 5.71
CA ASP A 346 -22.53 25.15 7.08
C ASP A 346 -23.94 25.60 7.48
N ASN A 347 -24.66 26.30 6.60
CA ASN A 347 -26.04 26.71 6.83
C ASN A 347 -26.99 25.51 7.00
N PHE A 348 -26.83 24.47 6.17
CA PHE A 348 -27.65 23.26 6.27
C PHE A 348 -27.43 22.53 7.60
N ILE A 349 -26.19 22.48 8.09
CA ILE A 349 -25.83 21.89 9.40
C ILE A 349 -26.45 22.71 10.54
N LEU A 350 -26.46 24.05 10.43
CA LEU A 350 -27.10 24.92 11.43
C LEU A 350 -28.62 24.71 11.49
N GLU A 351 -29.28 24.51 10.35
CA GLU A 351 -30.74 24.27 10.28
C GLU A 351 -31.16 22.88 10.76
N ASN A 352 -30.26 21.89 10.70
CA ASN A 352 -30.53 20.49 11.02
C ASN A 352 -29.71 19.99 12.22
N SER A 353 -29.53 20.84 13.24
CA SER A 353 -28.63 20.60 14.37
C SER A 353 -28.88 19.30 15.15
N GLU A 354 -30.13 18.84 15.25
CA GLU A 354 -30.49 17.58 15.91
C GLU A 354 -29.97 16.34 15.14
N SER A 355 -29.86 16.45 13.81
CA SER A 355 -29.37 15.37 12.95
C SER A 355 -27.83 15.33 12.85
N TYR A 356 -27.15 16.45 13.15
CA TYR A 356 -25.69 16.58 13.01
C TYR A 356 -25.02 17.28 14.20
N PRO A 357 -25.12 16.73 15.43
CA PRO A 357 -24.72 17.43 16.65
C PRO A 357 -23.21 17.74 16.73
N LEU A 358 -22.34 16.85 16.24
CA LEU A 358 -20.88 17.05 16.24
C LEU A 358 -20.45 18.10 15.20
N ALA A 359 -21.03 18.03 14.00
CA ALA A 359 -20.75 19.02 12.94
C ALA A 359 -21.30 20.40 13.33
N TYR A 360 -22.46 20.46 13.97
CA TYR A 360 -23.04 21.68 14.53
C TYR A 360 -22.11 22.35 15.55
N GLN A 361 -21.51 21.58 16.46
CA GLN A 361 -20.53 22.12 17.43
C GLN A 361 -19.28 22.66 16.74
N HIS A 362 -18.82 22.01 15.67
CA HIS A 362 -17.67 22.46 14.90
C HIS A 362 -17.96 23.74 14.12
N VAL A 363 -19.06 23.78 13.35
CA VAL A 363 -19.51 24.96 12.59
C VAL A 363 -19.76 26.15 13.53
N ARG A 364 -20.41 25.95 14.69
CA ARG A 364 -20.61 27.02 15.68
C ARG A 364 -19.30 27.60 16.26
N LYS A 365 -18.24 26.80 16.30
CA LYS A 365 -16.95 27.19 16.91
C LYS A 365 -15.98 27.80 15.90
N TYR A 366 -16.06 27.43 14.63
CA TYR A 366 -15.05 27.76 13.61
C TYR A 366 -15.60 28.32 12.29
N GLY A 367 -16.91 28.18 12.00
CA GLY A 367 -17.60 28.79 10.87
C GLY A 367 -18.17 30.16 11.26
#